data_AF-A0A5D2LFP7-F1
#
_entry.id   AF-A0A5D2LFP7-F1
#
_cell.length_a   1.000
_cell.length_b   1.000
_cell.length_c   1.000
_cell.angle_alpha   90.00
_cell.angle_beta   90.00
_cell.angle_gamma   90.00
#
_symmetry.space_group_name_H-M   'P 1'
#
loop_
_entity.id
_entity.type
_entity.pdbx_description
1 polymer ?
#
loop_
_entity_poly.entity_id
_entity_poly.type
_entity_poly.pdbx_seq_one_letter_code
_entity_poly.pdbx_strand_id
1 'polypeptide(L)'
;GNGGNGFQYCSNLGKQFQENTFSWNGETEVYIFDGHGNYYNKEWDLIEGNGKQFCWYHVELPKGKQKLSQSAQHLIDVLCPPLKLQDILSLVSNGPFCGHVDGALVFRVNSPGPPSSNFTFRLAARVTENSVITVSLGRVPRLGFSPVGRSLLSEIPSIETPRGERQQGSSIVIREHVLEFLLTMNHSEEADNPVPKSVSNLVVHVIDTHVDHLQDVVTQLEMELDSVELELDQGGFALKKEMLDDRRFPKMHLNLQRLLQVIAHGEQVFPQVKEKGSSKHWFASEDINSLEELIGRLRRLKENVGFLANRVTAIQAGLDSWQSEQINQKLYYLSFLSIIFLPLSTITGVFGMNVGGVPWTVQKDPALKDGFRNVMVLCLAMLILVLLCFIFPALYSRLSAWRQRRSLLRNWSYNRRSFLRRSVGIQESGSGGYLKI
;
A
#
# COMPACT_ATOMS: atom_id res chain seq x y z
N GLY A 1 -41.97 -13.40 39.33
CA GLY A 1 -41.35 -14.58 38.71
C GLY A 1 -41.52 -14.49 37.22
N ASN A 2 -40.43 -14.34 36.47
CA ASN A 2 -40.32 -14.66 35.03
C ASN A 2 -38.86 -14.52 34.56
N GLY A 3 -37.94 -15.24 35.22
CA GLY A 3 -36.50 -15.24 34.89
C GLY A 3 -36.02 -16.50 34.15
N GLY A 4 -36.93 -17.37 33.70
CA GLY A 4 -36.60 -18.72 33.23
C GLY A 4 -36.44 -18.92 31.72
N ASN A 5 -36.90 -18.00 30.88
CA ASN A 5 -37.06 -18.29 29.45
C ASN A 5 -35.86 -17.92 28.56
N GLY A 6 -34.84 -17.22 29.06
CA GLY A 6 -33.66 -16.86 28.25
C GLY A 6 -32.64 -18.00 28.10
N PHE A 7 -32.45 -18.83 29.14
CA PHE A 7 -31.48 -19.93 29.15
C PHE A 7 -31.93 -21.13 28.29
N GLN A 8 -33.24 -21.32 28.11
CA GLN A 8 -33.79 -22.45 27.34
C GLN A 8 -33.60 -22.27 25.81
N TYR A 9 -33.55 -21.02 25.31
CA TYR A 9 -33.34 -20.76 23.88
C TYR A 9 -31.88 -20.97 23.45
N CYS A 10 -30.88 -20.60 24.27
CA CYS A 10 -29.47 -20.87 23.98
C CYS A 10 -29.12 -22.36 24.04
N SER A 11 -29.77 -23.12 24.94
CA SER A 11 -29.53 -24.56 25.09
C SER A 11 -30.19 -25.42 24.00
N ASN A 12 -31.31 -24.97 23.42
CA ASN A 12 -31.93 -25.63 22.26
C ASN A 12 -31.20 -25.33 20.94
N LEU A 13 -30.60 -24.14 20.79
CA LEU A 13 -29.69 -23.84 19.67
C LEU A 13 -28.43 -24.72 19.72
N GLY A 14 -27.83 -24.93 20.91
CA GLY A 14 -26.68 -25.82 21.04
C GLY A 14 -26.97 -27.31 20.75
N LYS A 15 -28.20 -27.78 21.01
CA LYS A 15 -28.58 -29.21 20.80
C LYS A 15 -29.09 -29.54 19.40
N GLN A 16 -29.72 -28.60 18.67
CA GLN A 16 -30.11 -28.82 17.27
C GLN A 16 -28.95 -28.68 16.28
N PHE A 17 -27.77 -28.20 16.72
CA PHE A 17 -26.63 -27.92 15.85
C PHE A 17 -25.57 -29.04 15.80
N GLN A 18 -25.75 -30.16 16.51
CA GLN A 18 -24.88 -31.34 16.33
C GLN A 18 -25.14 -32.13 15.03
N GLU A 19 -26.22 -31.85 14.29
CA GLU A 19 -26.59 -32.61 13.07
C GLU A 19 -26.13 -32.00 11.74
N ASN A 20 -25.52 -30.80 11.74
CA ASN A 20 -24.88 -30.26 10.53
C ASN A 20 -23.37 -30.20 10.73
N THR A 21 -22.68 -31.24 10.28
CA THR A 21 -21.21 -31.32 10.20
C THR A 21 -20.72 -30.31 9.15
N PHE A 22 -20.66 -29.04 9.53
CA PHE A 22 -19.88 -28.03 8.83
C PHE A 22 -18.41 -28.33 9.14
N SER A 23 -17.60 -28.71 8.14
CA SER A 23 -16.18 -29.00 8.38
C SER A 23 -15.48 -27.71 8.79
N TRP A 24 -15.14 -27.61 10.06
CA TRP A 24 -14.37 -26.52 10.62
C TRP A 24 -12.92 -26.59 10.12
N ASN A 25 -12.45 -25.49 9.52
CA ASN A 25 -11.08 -25.32 9.02
C ASN A 25 -10.33 -24.20 9.77
N GLY A 26 -10.86 -23.73 10.91
CA GLY A 26 -10.11 -22.82 11.79
C GLY A 26 -9.03 -23.59 12.55
N GLU A 27 -8.05 -22.90 13.11
CA GLU A 27 -7.10 -23.47 14.07
C GLU A 27 -7.38 -22.85 15.44
N THR A 28 -7.39 -23.67 16.48
CA THR A 28 -7.53 -23.23 17.87
C THR A 28 -6.30 -23.67 18.65
N GLU A 29 -5.69 -22.74 19.37
CA GLU A 29 -4.53 -23.03 20.20
C GLU A 29 -4.83 -22.67 21.65
N VAL A 30 -4.38 -23.51 22.59
CA VAL A 30 -4.52 -23.27 24.02
C VAL A 30 -3.25 -23.61 24.74
N TYR A 31 -2.76 -22.63 25.49
CA TYR A 31 -1.58 -22.78 26.33
C TYR A 31 -1.90 -22.38 27.77
N ILE A 32 -1.29 -23.08 28.71
CA ILE A 32 -1.24 -22.69 30.12
C ILE A 32 0.20 -22.34 30.49
N PHE A 33 0.37 -21.21 31.15
CA PHE A 33 1.67 -20.70 31.58
C PHE A 33 1.81 -20.85 33.09
N ASP A 34 2.99 -21.24 33.54
CA ASP A 34 3.29 -21.42 34.95
C ASP A 34 3.71 -20.12 35.68
N GLY A 35 3.93 -19.04 34.93
CA GLY A 35 4.43 -17.75 35.43
C GLY A 35 5.94 -17.72 35.74
N HIS A 36 6.65 -18.83 35.52
CA HIS A 36 8.08 -18.99 35.71
C HIS A 36 8.86 -19.13 34.40
N GLY A 37 8.17 -19.07 33.26
CA GLY A 37 8.76 -19.12 31.92
C GLY A 37 8.63 -20.47 31.24
N ASN A 38 7.72 -21.34 31.69
CA ASN A 38 7.32 -22.55 30.96
C ASN A 38 5.84 -22.48 30.56
N TYR A 39 5.50 -23.20 29.49
CA TYR A 39 4.13 -23.34 29.02
C TYR A 39 3.82 -24.80 28.67
N TYR A 40 2.55 -25.15 28.75
CA TYR A 40 2.04 -26.49 28.42
C TYR A 40 0.78 -26.36 27.57
N ASN A 41 0.52 -27.37 26.72
CA ASN A 41 -0.76 -27.45 26.02
C ASN A 41 -1.86 -27.82 27.01
N LYS A 42 -2.99 -27.11 26.93
CA LYS A 42 -4.18 -27.35 27.76
C LYS A 42 -5.34 -27.81 26.88
N GLU A 43 -6.26 -28.58 27.43
CA GLU A 43 -7.54 -28.86 26.77
C GLU A 43 -8.40 -27.58 26.65
N TRP A 44 -9.24 -27.51 25.63
CA TRP A 44 -10.14 -26.38 25.39
C TRP A 44 -11.31 -26.38 26.38
N ASP A 45 -11.09 -25.87 27.59
CA ASP A 45 -12.07 -25.83 28.68
C ASP A 45 -12.54 -24.41 29.07
N LEU A 46 -11.85 -23.36 28.59
CA LEU A 46 -12.08 -21.94 28.92
C LEU A 46 -12.04 -21.63 30.43
N ILE A 47 -11.44 -22.51 31.23
CA ILE A 47 -11.27 -22.32 32.68
C ILE A 47 -10.07 -21.42 32.93
N GLU A 48 -10.22 -20.44 33.82
CA GLU A 48 -9.14 -19.53 34.19
C GLU A 48 -8.04 -20.26 34.98
N GLY A 49 -6.79 -19.78 34.84
CA GLY A 49 -5.68 -20.26 35.65
C GLY A 49 -5.85 -19.90 37.13
N ASN A 50 -5.10 -20.58 38.00
CA ASN A 50 -5.18 -20.36 39.44
C ASN A 50 -3.85 -19.83 40.00
N GLY A 51 -3.91 -18.86 40.90
CA GLY A 51 -2.72 -18.23 41.49
C GLY A 51 -1.88 -17.47 40.44
N LYS A 52 -0.64 -17.93 40.21
CA LYS A 52 0.27 -17.34 39.22
C LYS A 52 0.12 -17.90 37.81
N GLN A 53 -0.67 -18.96 37.65
CA GLN A 53 -0.90 -19.58 36.36
C GLN A 53 -1.93 -18.77 35.57
N PHE A 54 -1.70 -18.63 34.27
CA PHE A 54 -2.66 -18.00 33.37
C PHE A 54 -2.80 -18.81 32.09
N CYS A 55 -3.97 -18.72 31.46
CA CYS A 55 -4.29 -19.44 30.23
C CYS A 55 -4.36 -18.47 29.04
N TRP A 56 -3.94 -18.94 27.88
CA TRP A 56 -4.14 -18.26 26.62
C TRP A 56 -4.94 -19.12 25.67
N TYR A 57 -6.03 -18.56 25.16
CA TYR A 57 -6.87 -19.16 24.15
C TYR A 57 -6.76 -18.33 22.87
N HIS A 58 -6.32 -18.94 21.78
CA HIS A 58 -6.25 -18.31 20.47
C HIS A 58 -7.23 -18.97 19.52
N VAL A 59 -8.04 -18.15 18.85
CA VAL A 59 -8.92 -18.59 17.75
C VAL A 59 -8.49 -17.92 16.46
N GLU A 60 -8.05 -18.73 15.50
CA GLU A 60 -7.75 -18.28 14.14
C GLU A 60 -9.00 -18.39 13.26
N LEU A 61 -9.46 -17.25 12.73
CA LEU A 61 -10.52 -17.23 11.72
C LEU A 61 -9.92 -17.42 10.32
N PRO A 62 -10.42 -18.33 9.48
CA PRO A 62 -9.87 -18.55 8.16
C PRO A 62 -10.07 -17.33 7.25
N LYS A 63 -9.02 -16.95 6.50
CA LYS A 63 -9.13 -15.96 5.42
C LYS A 63 -9.91 -16.56 4.26
N GLY A 64 -11.10 -16.01 3.97
CA GLY A 64 -11.98 -16.54 2.93
C GLY A 64 -13.13 -15.61 2.58
N LYS A 65 -14.03 -16.05 1.69
CA LYS A 65 -15.24 -15.31 1.31
C LYS A 65 -16.39 -15.46 2.32
N GLN A 66 -16.09 -15.86 3.54
CA GLN A 66 -17.10 -16.07 4.57
C GLN A 66 -17.73 -14.74 5.01
N LYS A 67 -19.03 -14.77 5.30
CA LYS A 67 -19.73 -13.60 5.84
C LYS A 67 -19.39 -13.44 7.32
N LEU A 68 -19.39 -12.21 7.82
CA LEU A 68 -19.15 -11.92 9.24
C LEU A 68 -20.10 -12.67 10.19
N SER A 69 -21.33 -12.97 9.73
CA SER A 69 -22.28 -13.81 10.46
C SER A 69 -21.79 -15.25 10.67
N GLN A 70 -21.08 -15.82 9.70
CA GLN A 70 -20.50 -17.17 9.81
C GLN A 70 -19.34 -17.16 10.80
N SER A 71 -18.45 -16.16 10.72
CA SER A 71 -17.38 -15.98 11.72
C SER A 71 -17.94 -15.77 13.13
N ALA A 72 -19.06 -15.03 13.26
CA ALA A 72 -19.76 -14.87 14.54
C ALA A 72 -20.32 -16.19 15.05
N GLN A 73 -20.97 -16.98 14.18
CA GLN A 73 -21.47 -18.32 14.51
C GLN A 73 -20.35 -19.22 15.01
N HIS A 74 -19.23 -19.29 14.29
CA HIS A 74 -18.09 -20.11 14.69
C HIS A 74 -17.53 -19.70 16.06
N LEU A 75 -17.45 -18.41 16.35
CA LEU A 75 -16.99 -17.94 17.65
C LEU A 75 -18.01 -18.22 18.76
N ILE A 76 -19.31 -18.18 18.45
CA ILE A 76 -20.35 -18.60 19.40
C ILE A 76 -20.21 -20.09 19.69
N ASP A 77 -20.00 -20.94 18.69
CA ASP A 77 -19.87 -22.38 18.86
C ASP A 77 -18.63 -22.77 19.67
N VAL A 78 -17.52 -22.02 19.53
CA VAL A 78 -16.24 -22.31 20.20
C VAL A 78 -16.15 -21.71 21.61
N LEU A 79 -16.76 -20.54 21.84
CA LEU A 79 -16.60 -19.77 23.08
C LEU A 79 -17.81 -19.87 24.03
N CYS A 80 -18.97 -20.32 23.56
CA CYS A 80 -20.18 -20.44 24.35
C CYS A 80 -20.55 -21.92 24.57
N PRO A 81 -20.78 -22.38 25.81
CA PRO A 81 -20.50 -21.76 27.12
C PRO A 81 -18.99 -21.87 27.49
N PRO A 82 -18.43 -21.02 28.39
CA PRO A 82 -19.08 -20.23 29.44
C PRO A 82 -19.30 -18.74 29.14
N LEU A 83 -18.79 -18.21 28.02
CA LEU A 83 -18.90 -16.77 27.72
C LEU A 83 -20.31 -16.38 27.27
N LYS A 84 -20.72 -15.16 27.63
CA LYS A 84 -22.00 -14.59 27.19
C LYS A 84 -21.91 -14.11 25.75
N LEU A 85 -23.04 -14.07 25.06
CA LEU A 85 -23.13 -13.55 23.70
C LEU A 85 -22.59 -12.11 23.58
N GLN A 86 -22.81 -11.27 24.59
CA GLN A 86 -22.30 -9.89 24.61
C GLN A 86 -20.76 -9.83 24.54
N ASP A 87 -20.06 -10.73 25.24
CA ASP A 87 -18.60 -10.80 25.21
C ASP A 87 -18.11 -11.22 23.82
N ILE A 88 -18.75 -12.22 23.22
CA ILE A 88 -18.39 -12.72 21.90
C ILE A 88 -18.65 -11.65 20.84
N LEU A 89 -19.80 -10.96 20.90
CA LEU A 89 -20.10 -9.84 20.00
C LEU A 89 -19.10 -8.70 20.16
N SER A 90 -18.57 -8.46 21.36
CA SER A 90 -17.52 -7.44 21.55
C SER A 90 -16.21 -7.77 20.82
N LEU A 91 -15.91 -9.07 20.65
CA LEU A 91 -14.77 -9.58 19.88
C LEU A 91 -15.05 -9.61 18.36
N VAL A 92 -16.31 -9.86 17.96
CA VAL A 92 -16.71 -10.04 16.54
C VAL A 92 -17.17 -8.75 15.84
N SER A 93 -17.56 -7.73 16.59
CA SER A 93 -17.99 -6.45 16.04
C SER A 93 -16.90 -5.76 15.20
N ASN A 94 -17.33 -4.94 14.24
CA ASN A 94 -16.44 -4.16 13.38
C ASN A 94 -15.99 -2.86 14.05
N GLY A 95 -14.84 -2.35 13.61
CA GLY A 95 -14.26 -1.09 14.07
C GLY A 95 -13.39 -1.21 15.34
N PRO A 96 -12.64 -0.16 15.67
CA PRO A 96 -11.80 -0.12 16.86
C PRO A 96 -12.64 0.00 18.13
N PHE A 97 -12.18 -0.62 19.21
CA PHE A 97 -12.80 -0.48 20.53
C PHE A 97 -11.82 -0.87 21.62
N CYS A 98 -11.91 -0.20 22.76
CA CYS A 98 -11.22 -0.55 23.98
C CYS A 98 -12.14 -0.21 25.15
N GLY A 99 -12.48 -1.21 25.98
CA GLY A 99 -13.44 -1.03 27.06
C GLY A 99 -13.46 -2.21 28.01
N HIS A 100 -14.21 -2.08 29.10
CA HIS A 100 -14.46 -3.19 30.01
C HIS A 100 -15.82 -3.81 29.69
N VAL A 101 -15.87 -5.13 29.54
CA VAL A 101 -17.11 -5.91 29.33
C VAL A 101 -17.09 -7.06 30.33
N ASP A 102 -18.10 -7.13 31.20
CA ASP A 102 -18.19 -8.15 32.27
C ASP A 102 -16.91 -8.28 33.11
N GLY A 103 -16.30 -7.14 33.48
CA GLY A 103 -15.11 -7.07 34.32
C GLY A 103 -13.78 -7.35 33.60
N ALA A 104 -13.81 -7.87 32.36
CA ALA A 104 -12.63 -8.09 31.53
C ALA A 104 -12.31 -6.87 30.66
N LEU A 105 -11.02 -6.63 30.42
CA LEU A 105 -10.57 -5.64 29.43
C LEU A 105 -10.71 -6.24 28.04
N VAL A 106 -11.50 -5.61 27.17
CA VAL A 106 -11.66 -6.02 25.78
C VAL A 106 -11.12 -4.93 24.87
N PHE A 107 -10.26 -5.31 23.94
CA PHE A 107 -9.82 -4.43 22.86
C PHE A 107 -9.93 -5.12 21.50
N ARG A 108 -10.15 -4.32 20.45
CA ARG A 108 -10.20 -4.80 19.08
C ARG A 108 -9.65 -3.78 18.10
N VAL A 109 -8.93 -4.27 17.12
CA VAL A 109 -8.34 -3.55 16.00
C VAL A 109 -8.66 -4.34 14.73
N ASN A 110 -9.51 -3.76 13.87
CA ASN A 110 -9.98 -4.42 12.66
C ASN A 110 -9.75 -3.51 11.45
N SER A 111 -9.29 -4.06 10.32
CA SER A 111 -9.38 -3.39 9.03
C SER A 111 -10.80 -3.49 8.48
N PRO A 112 -11.28 -2.48 7.77
CA PRO A 112 -12.35 -2.71 6.80
C PRO A 112 -11.79 -3.43 5.58
N GLY A 113 -12.62 -4.30 5.01
CA GLY A 113 -12.27 -5.01 3.79
C GLY A 113 -12.82 -6.43 3.78
N PRO A 114 -12.71 -7.12 2.63
CA PRO A 114 -13.08 -8.52 2.55
C PRO A 114 -12.08 -9.37 3.35
N PRO A 115 -12.55 -10.35 4.14
CA PRO A 115 -11.66 -11.21 4.93
C PRO A 115 -10.72 -12.10 4.09
N SER A 116 -10.95 -12.17 2.78
CA SER A 116 -10.05 -12.84 1.83
C SER A 116 -8.83 -12.02 1.43
N SER A 117 -8.76 -10.73 1.80
CA SER A 117 -7.65 -9.85 1.42
C SER A 117 -6.45 -10.06 2.34
N ASN A 118 -5.24 -10.10 1.76
CA ASN A 118 -4.00 -10.15 2.54
C ASN A 118 -3.78 -8.89 3.39
N PHE A 119 -4.37 -7.75 2.98
CA PHE A 119 -4.30 -6.47 3.68
C PHE A 119 -5.43 -6.25 4.68
N THR A 120 -6.21 -7.29 4.98
CA THR A 120 -7.26 -7.24 5.99
C THR A 120 -6.81 -7.96 7.24
N PHE A 121 -6.73 -7.21 8.32
CA PHE A 121 -6.25 -7.67 9.61
C PHE A 121 -7.35 -7.53 10.65
N ARG A 122 -7.37 -8.48 11.58
CA ARG A 122 -8.27 -8.47 12.73
C ARG A 122 -7.48 -8.96 13.92
N LEU A 123 -7.49 -8.18 14.99
CA LEU A 123 -7.02 -8.58 16.29
C LEU A 123 -8.07 -8.15 17.31
N ALA A 124 -8.67 -9.11 18.00
CA ALA A 124 -9.51 -8.83 19.16
C ALA A 124 -9.01 -9.65 20.34
N ALA A 125 -9.00 -9.04 21.53
CA ALA A 125 -8.59 -9.71 22.74
C ALA A 125 -9.51 -9.38 23.90
N ARG A 126 -9.79 -10.40 24.71
CA ARG A 126 -10.40 -10.29 26.04
C ARG A 126 -9.34 -10.70 27.05
N VAL A 127 -9.10 -9.82 28.03
CA VAL A 127 -8.03 -9.96 29.02
C VAL A 127 -8.65 -9.89 30.42
N THR A 128 -8.38 -10.91 31.21
CA THR A 128 -8.71 -11.00 32.64
C THR A 128 -7.41 -11.16 33.45
N GLU A 129 -7.50 -11.30 34.77
CA GLU A 129 -6.30 -11.48 35.60
C GLU A 129 -5.54 -12.79 35.30
N ASN A 130 -6.26 -13.86 34.94
CA ASN A 130 -5.70 -15.21 34.77
C ASN A 130 -6.01 -15.86 33.41
N SER A 131 -6.63 -15.12 32.48
CA SER A 131 -6.90 -15.62 31.13
C SER A 131 -6.86 -14.53 30.06
N VAL A 132 -6.33 -14.89 28.90
CA VAL A 132 -6.32 -14.08 27.69
C VAL A 132 -6.98 -14.88 26.57
N ILE A 133 -7.98 -14.29 25.93
CA ILE A 133 -8.63 -14.87 24.75
C ILE A 133 -8.36 -13.93 23.59
N THR A 134 -7.76 -14.45 22.53
CA THR A 134 -7.42 -13.68 21.32
C THR A 134 -8.11 -14.28 20.10
N VAL A 135 -8.53 -13.41 19.20
CA VAL A 135 -9.14 -13.76 17.93
C VAL A 135 -8.39 -13.02 16.83
N SER A 136 -7.85 -13.78 15.88
CA SER A 136 -7.15 -13.26 14.71
C SER A 136 -7.88 -13.59 13.41
N LEU A 137 -7.59 -12.86 12.34
CA LEU A 137 -8.01 -13.23 10.98
C LEU A 137 -6.81 -13.75 10.19
N GLY A 138 -6.81 -15.06 9.96
CA GLY A 138 -5.72 -15.82 9.37
C GLY A 138 -4.52 -15.94 10.30
N ARG A 139 -3.58 -16.79 9.87
CA ARG A 139 -2.39 -17.10 10.64
C ARG A 139 -1.59 -15.84 10.97
N VAL A 140 -1.27 -15.72 12.26
CA VAL A 140 -0.36 -14.69 12.77
C VAL A 140 1.03 -15.32 12.84
N PRO A 141 1.99 -14.89 12.00
CA PRO A 141 3.37 -15.36 12.09
C PRO A 141 3.93 -15.09 13.49
N ARG A 142 4.83 -15.95 13.98
CA ARG A 142 5.59 -15.75 15.25
C ARG A 142 4.74 -15.70 16.52
N LEU A 143 3.50 -16.17 16.46
CA LEU A 143 2.63 -16.26 17.63
C LEU A 143 3.08 -17.35 18.64
N GLY A 144 3.92 -18.30 18.21
CA GLY A 144 4.45 -19.37 19.04
C GLY A 144 5.63 -18.96 19.91
N PHE A 145 5.85 -19.70 21.01
CA PHE A 145 6.94 -19.46 21.96
C PHE A 145 8.05 -20.49 21.84
N SER A 146 9.28 -20.05 22.01
CA SER A 146 10.44 -20.93 22.15
C SER A 146 10.86 -20.97 23.63
N PRO A 147 10.95 -22.15 24.26
CA PRO A 147 11.53 -22.24 25.60
C PRO A 147 12.99 -21.76 25.53
N VAL A 148 13.34 -20.87 26.47
CA VAL A 148 14.69 -20.30 26.61
C VAL A 148 15.73 -21.44 26.58
N GLY A 149 16.57 -21.46 25.53
CA GLY A 149 17.65 -22.45 25.37
C GLY A 149 17.58 -23.33 24.12
N ARG A 150 16.55 -23.21 23.28
CA ARG A 150 16.53 -23.81 21.93
C ARG A 150 16.55 -22.75 20.83
N SER A 151 17.62 -21.97 20.81
CA SER A 151 17.89 -21.12 19.65
C SER A 151 18.00 -21.98 18.41
N LEU A 152 17.07 -21.75 17.47
CA LEU A 152 17.05 -22.37 16.13
C LEU A 152 18.37 -22.14 15.36
N LEU A 153 19.22 -21.22 15.84
CA LEU A 153 20.50 -20.83 15.22
C LEU A 153 21.72 -21.18 16.09
N SER A 154 21.61 -22.15 17.03
CA SER A 154 22.82 -22.69 17.68
C SER A 154 23.74 -23.45 16.72
N GLU A 155 23.21 -23.89 15.57
CA GLU A 155 23.96 -24.52 14.49
C GLU A 155 23.82 -23.69 13.19
N ILE A 156 24.89 -23.59 12.40
CA ILE A 156 24.87 -22.91 11.10
C ILE A 156 24.02 -23.76 10.12
N PRO A 157 22.90 -23.25 9.61
CA PRO A 157 22.05 -23.99 8.71
C PRO A 157 22.68 -24.09 7.31
N SER A 158 22.55 -25.25 6.66
CA SER A 158 22.97 -25.45 5.27
C SER A 158 21.83 -25.09 4.32
N ILE A 159 22.14 -24.36 3.25
CA ILE A 159 21.16 -23.97 2.22
C ILE A 159 21.00 -25.15 1.25
N GLU A 160 19.76 -25.56 1.04
CA GLU A 160 19.42 -26.63 0.08
C GLU A 160 19.73 -26.16 -1.35
N THR A 161 20.90 -26.53 -1.89
CA THR A 161 21.20 -26.29 -3.31
C THR A 161 20.53 -27.36 -4.19
N PRO A 162 20.03 -27.03 -5.40
CA PRO A 162 19.31 -27.97 -6.26
C PRO A 162 20.15 -29.15 -6.79
N ARG A 163 21.45 -29.20 -6.46
CA ARG A 163 22.33 -30.34 -6.71
C ARG A 163 22.67 -30.99 -5.38
N GLY A 164 21.85 -31.96 -5.00
CA GLY A 164 21.92 -32.62 -3.70
C GLY A 164 23.25 -33.34 -3.47
N GLU A 165 24.03 -32.81 -2.53
CA GLU A 165 24.91 -33.62 -1.68
C GLU A 165 24.36 -33.54 -0.26
N ARG A 166 23.65 -34.60 0.16
CA ARG A 166 23.26 -34.76 1.57
C ARG A 166 24.50 -35.17 2.36
N GLN A 167 25.21 -34.21 2.94
CA GLN A 167 26.19 -34.52 3.98
C GLN A 167 25.44 -34.93 5.25
N GLN A 168 25.77 -36.13 5.75
CA GLN A 168 25.31 -36.65 7.05
C GLN A 168 25.97 -35.86 8.18
N GLY A 169 25.40 -34.70 8.49
CA GLY A 169 25.63 -33.96 9.73
C GLY A 169 24.30 -33.38 10.17
N SER A 170 24.08 -33.22 11.47
CA SER A 170 22.85 -32.70 12.08
C SER A 170 22.51 -31.24 11.72
N SER A 171 23.06 -30.70 10.63
CA SER A 171 22.81 -29.32 10.19
C SER A 171 21.33 -29.14 9.84
N ILE A 172 20.69 -28.19 10.52
CA ILE A 172 19.35 -27.72 10.19
C ILE A 172 19.38 -27.20 8.75
N VAL A 173 18.64 -27.84 7.84
CA VAL A 173 18.54 -27.40 6.44
C VAL A 173 17.44 -26.35 6.33
N ILE A 174 17.80 -25.11 5.97
CA ILE A 174 16.83 -24.04 5.70
C ILE A 174 16.64 -23.96 4.18
N ARG A 175 15.38 -23.99 3.74
CA ARG A 175 15.04 -23.83 2.32
C ARG A 175 15.30 -22.39 1.89
N GLU A 176 15.76 -22.20 0.65
CA GLU A 176 16.11 -20.88 0.09
C GLU A 176 14.99 -19.84 0.27
N HIS A 177 13.73 -20.20 -0.01
CA HIS A 177 12.60 -19.29 0.20
C HIS A 177 12.32 -18.93 1.66
N VAL A 178 12.67 -19.81 2.61
CA VAL A 178 12.54 -19.52 4.06
C VAL A 178 13.67 -18.58 4.48
N LEU A 179 14.88 -18.77 3.95
CA LEU A 179 15.99 -17.86 4.21
C LEU A 179 15.73 -16.49 3.59
N GLU A 180 15.26 -16.42 2.33
CA GLU A 180 14.86 -15.16 1.71
C GLU A 180 13.76 -14.46 2.51
N PHE A 181 12.75 -15.19 2.99
CA PHE A 181 11.72 -14.66 3.89
C PHE A 181 12.30 -14.10 5.20
N LEU A 182 13.23 -14.83 5.84
CA LEU A 182 13.91 -14.38 7.04
C LEU A 182 14.83 -13.17 6.79
N LEU A 183 15.48 -13.10 5.61
CA LEU A 183 16.37 -12.01 5.21
C LEU A 183 15.61 -10.76 4.73
N THR A 184 14.38 -10.92 4.24
CA THR A 184 13.51 -9.79 3.85
C THR A 184 12.78 -9.18 5.04
N MET A 185 12.67 -9.91 6.15
CA MET A 185 12.13 -9.38 7.41
C MET A 185 13.21 -8.60 8.16
N ASN A 186 13.11 -7.27 8.19
CA ASN A 186 14.04 -6.35 8.85
C ASN A 186 14.01 -6.39 10.40
N HIS A 187 13.51 -7.46 11.01
CA HIS A 187 13.45 -7.61 12.47
C HIS A 187 14.44 -8.67 12.93
N SER A 188 15.58 -8.19 13.40
CA SER A 188 16.67 -8.97 14.01
C SER A 188 16.40 -9.37 15.46
N GLU A 189 15.21 -9.08 16.00
CA GLU A 189 14.83 -9.52 17.34
C GLU A 189 14.69 -11.04 17.35
N GLU A 190 15.37 -11.63 18.33
CA GLU A 190 15.69 -13.05 18.52
C GLU A 190 14.63 -14.02 17.98
N ALA A 191 15.07 -15.03 17.22
CA ALA A 191 14.23 -16.12 16.70
C ALA A 191 13.46 -16.90 17.80
N ASP A 192 13.75 -16.61 19.08
CA ASP A 192 13.11 -17.18 20.25
C ASP A 192 12.30 -16.11 20.98
N ASN A 193 10.99 -16.08 20.76
CA ASN A 193 10.08 -15.28 21.60
C ASN A 193 10.10 -15.83 23.03
N PRO A 194 10.50 -15.03 24.04
CA PRO A 194 10.54 -15.49 25.42
C PRO A 194 9.13 -15.84 25.90
N VAL A 195 9.02 -16.94 26.65
CA VAL A 195 7.75 -17.41 27.20
C VAL A 195 7.21 -16.34 28.19
N PRO A 196 5.96 -15.88 28.00
CA PRO A 196 5.37 -14.87 28.88
C PRO A 196 5.29 -15.32 30.34
N LYS A 197 5.66 -14.42 31.25
CA LYS A 197 5.63 -14.69 32.72
C LYS A 197 4.39 -14.14 33.41
N SER A 198 3.67 -13.24 32.76
CA SER A 198 2.45 -12.62 33.27
C SER A 198 1.46 -12.40 32.12
N VAL A 199 0.19 -12.15 32.49
CA VAL A 199 -0.84 -11.77 31.52
C VAL A 199 -0.48 -10.46 30.80
N SER A 200 0.08 -9.48 31.51
CA SER A 200 0.50 -8.22 30.89
C SER A 200 1.59 -8.42 29.84
N ASN A 201 2.57 -9.29 30.13
CA ASN A 201 3.63 -9.63 29.19
C ASN A 201 3.08 -10.39 27.96
N LEU A 202 2.10 -11.28 28.16
CA LEU A 202 1.41 -11.94 27.05
C LEU A 202 0.63 -10.93 26.18
N VAL A 203 -0.03 -9.94 26.77
CA VAL A 203 -0.72 -8.87 26.02
C VAL A 203 0.27 -8.05 25.21
N VAL A 204 1.42 -7.68 25.80
CA VAL A 204 2.51 -6.99 25.09
C VAL A 204 2.98 -7.84 23.92
N HIS A 205 3.24 -9.13 24.12
CA HIS A 205 3.68 -10.04 23.07
C HIS A 205 2.67 -10.15 21.91
N VAL A 206 1.37 -10.25 22.21
CA VAL A 206 0.32 -10.31 21.18
C VAL A 206 0.24 -9.01 20.38
N ILE A 207 0.37 -7.85 21.03
CA ILE A 207 0.36 -6.54 20.37
C ILE A 207 1.62 -6.38 19.52
N ASP A 208 2.79 -6.73 20.05
CA ASP A 208 4.07 -6.67 19.36
C ASP A 208 4.07 -7.52 18.09
N THR A 209 3.67 -8.79 18.21
CA THR A 209 3.53 -9.71 17.07
C THR A 209 2.58 -9.16 15.99
N HIS A 210 1.51 -8.47 16.40
CA HIS A 210 0.61 -7.82 15.46
C HIS A 210 1.26 -6.62 14.76
N VAL A 211 2.00 -5.79 15.48
CA VAL A 211 2.74 -4.65 14.92
C VAL A 211 3.82 -5.12 13.94
N ASP A 212 4.55 -6.19 14.29
CA ASP A 212 5.54 -6.82 13.42
C ASP A 212 4.93 -7.33 12.12
N HIS A 213 3.81 -8.05 12.19
CA HIS A 213 3.11 -8.50 10.99
C HIS A 213 2.67 -7.32 10.10
N LEU A 214 2.22 -6.21 10.69
CA LEU A 214 1.91 -5.01 9.91
C LEU A 214 3.17 -4.44 9.25
N GLN A 215 4.29 -4.40 9.96
CA GLN A 215 5.57 -3.92 9.46
C GLN A 215 6.11 -4.76 8.30
N ASP A 216 6.01 -6.09 8.39
CA ASP A 216 6.40 -7.00 7.29
C ASP A 216 5.61 -6.72 6.01
N VAL A 217 4.30 -6.52 6.15
CA VAL A 217 3.40 -6.23 5.03
C VAL A 217 3.71 -4.86 4.42
N VAL A 218 4.09 -3.88 5.24
CA VAL A 218 4.56 -2.57 4.75
C VAL A 218 5.86 -2.72 3.97
N THR A 219 6.84 -3.46 4.51
CA THR A 219 8.11 -3.69 3.85
C THR A 219 7.94 -4.43 2.53
N GLN A 220 7.05 -5.42 2.46
CA GLN A 220 6.72 -6.10 1.21
C GLN A 220 6.13 -5.13 0.17
N LEU A 221 5.20 -4.25 0.57
CA LEU A 221 4.62 -3.24 -0.33
C LEU A 221 5.65 -2.19 -0.77
N GLU A 222 6.58 -1.83 0.10
CA GLU A 222 7.66 -0.90 -0.23
C GLU A 222 8.60 -1.51 -1.28
N MET A 223 9.00 -2.77 -1.11
CA MET A 223 9.79 -3.50 -2.11
C MET A 223 9.05 -3.64 -3.45
N GLU A 224 7.75 -3.95 -3.42
CA GLU A 224 6.92 -4.00 -4.63
C GLU A 224 6.89 -2.63 -5.33
N LEU A 225 6.68 -1.55 -4.58
CA LEU A 225 6.69 -0.19 -5.12
C LEU A 225 8.05 0.17 -5.75
N ASP A 226 9.15 -0.10 -5.06
CA ASP A 226 10.49 0.22 -5.56
C ASP A 226 10.83 -0.58 -6.83
N SER A 227 10.41 -1.85 -6.91
CA SER A 227 10.59 -2.66 -8.11
C SER A 227 9.82 -2.10 -9.32
N VAL A 228 8.59 -1.66 -9.09
CA VAL A 228 7.71 -1.06 -10.10
C VAL A 228 8.21 0.33 -10.51
N GLU A 229 8.77 1.10 -9.58
CA GLU A 229 9.39 2.41 -9.87
C GLU A 229 10.64 2.24 -10.75
N LEU A 230 11.49 1.26 -10.45
CA LEU A 230 12.64 0.92 -11.28
C LEU A 230 12.23 0.50 -12.70
N GLU A 231 11.17 -0.30 -12.81
CA GLU A 231 10.57 -0.68 -14.09
C GLU A 231 10.06 0.55 -14.86
N LEU A 232 9.43 1.52 -14.19
CA LEU A 232 8.95 2.77 -14.80
C LEU A 232 10.10 3.66 -15.33
N ASP A 233 11.23 3.68 -14.63
CA ASP A 233 12.42 4.44 -15.01
C ASP A 233 13.15 3.81 -16.19
N GLN A 234 13.24 2.47 -16.21
CA GLN A 234 13.85 1.72 -17.31
C GLN A 234 12.92 1.57 -18.52
N GLY A 235 11.61 1.57 -18.30
CA GLY A 235 10.59 1.19 -19.26
C GLY A 235 10.26 2.23 -20.34
N GLY A 236 10.09 1.74 -21.57
CA GLY A 236 9.55 2.51 -22.69
C GLY A 236 8.02 2.68 -22.65
N PHE A 237 7.47 3.40 -23.65
CA PHE A 237 6.03 3.71 -23.79
C PHE A 237 5.08 2.51 -23.56
N ALA A 238 5.47 1.30 -23.97
CA ALA A 238 4.63 0.10 -23.85
C ALA A 238 4.36 -0.30 -22.39
N LEU A 239 5.37 -0.22 -21.53
CA LEU A 239 5.26 -0.61 -20.12
C LEU A 239 4.40 0.36 -19.32
N LYS A 240 4.58 1.68 -19.56
CA LYS A 240 3.73 2.72 -18.95
C LYS A 240 2.26 2.54 -19.31
N LYS A 241 1.97 2.07 -20.52
CA LYS A 241 0.62 1.77 -20.98
C LYS A 241 0.06 0.50 -20.31
N GLU A 242 0.84 -0.57 -20.23
CA GLU A 242 0.44 -1.82 -19.57
C GLU A 242 0.09 -1.59 -18.08
N MET A 243 0.87 -0.77 -17.37
CA MET A 243 0.60 -0.46 -15.96
C MET A 243 -0.69 0.34 -15.73
N LEU A 244 -1.06 1.21 -16.68
CA LEU A 244 -2.36 1.92 -16.67
C LEU A 244 -3.51 0.94 -16.88
N ASP A 245 -3.35 -0.01 -17.81
CA ASP A 245 -4.36 -1.01 -18.15
C ASP A 245 -4.62 -1.99 -16.98
N ASP A 246 -3.56 -2.40 -16.27
CA ASP A 246 -3.64 -3.33 -15.12
C ASP A 246 -4.23 -2.71 -13.83
N ARG A 247 -4.36 -1.38 -13.79
CA ARG A 247 -4.76 -0.60 -12.59
C ARG A 247 -3.93 -0.94 -11.36
N ARG A 248 -2.62 -1.19 -11.52
CA ARG A 248 -1.74 -1.59 -10.41
C ARG A 248 -1.63 -0.52 -9.33
N PHE A 249 -1.31 0.72 -9.70
CA PHE A 249 -1.17 1.83 -8.73
C PHE A 249 -2.48 2.13 -7.97
N PRO A 250 -3.67 2.20 -8.61
CA PRO A 250 -4.92 2.31 -7.87
C PRO A 250 -5.15 1.18 -6.87
N LYS A 251 -4.83 -0.08 -7.22
CA LYS A 251 -4.96 -1.23 -6.31
C LYS A 251 -3.97 -1.12 -5.14
N MET A 252 -2.72 -0.78 -5.42
CA MET A 252 -1.68 -0.58 -4.40
C MET A 252 -2.03 0.56 -3.45
N HIS A 253 -2.53 1.67 -3.97
CA HIS A 253 -3.05 2.79 -3.17
C HIS A 253 -4.18 2.33 -2.23
N LEU A 254 -5.16 1.57 -2.74
CA LEU A 254 -6.23 1.02 -1.90
C LEU A 254 -5.71 0.08 -0.81
N ASN A 255 -4.70 -0.75 -1.11
CA ASN A 255 -4.10 -1.64 -0.12
C ASN A 255 -3.36 -0.87 0.97
N LEU A 256 -2.58 0.17 0.61
CA LEU A 256 -1.94 1.07 1.55
C LEU A 256 -2.94 1.81 2.43
N GLN A 257 -4.06 2.27 1.87
CA GLN A 257 -5.13 2.92 2.65
C GLN A 257 -5.76 1.96 3.66
N ARG A 258 -6.01 0.70 3.29
CA ARG A 258 -6.50 -0.32 4.23
C ARG A 258 -5.52 -0.56 5.38
N LEU A 259 -4.23 -0.65 5.06
CA LEU A 259 -3.17 -0.86 6.03
C LEU A 259 -3.03 0.34 6.98
N LEU A 260 -3.01 1.55 6.42
CA LEU A 260 -2.99 2.80 7.18
C LEU A 260 -4.17 2.88 8.16
N GLN A 261 -5.35 2.41 7.75
CA GLN A 261 -6.53 2.39 8.60
C GLN A 261 -6.40 1.42 9.79
N VAL A 262 -5.85 0.22 9.60
CA VAL A 262 -5.57 -0.71 10.72
C VAL A 262 -4.58 -0.10 11.69
N ILE A 263 -3.51 0.48 11.17
CA ILE A 263 -2.48 1.13 11.97
C ILE A 263 -3.08 2.31 12.76
N ALA A 264 -3.92 3.13 12.13
CA ALA A 264 -4.64 4.22 12.80
C ALA A 264 -5.60 3.72 13.89
N HIS A 265 -6.30 2.61 13.64
CA HIS A 265 -7.13 1.96 14.66
C HIS A 265 -6.29 1.44 15.83
N GLY A 266 -5.11 0.85 15.57
CA GLY A 266 -4.16 0.45 16.60
C GLY A 266 -3.63 1.65 17.41
N GLU A 267 -3.30 2.75 16.74
CA GLU A 267 -2.87 4.01 17.37
C GLU A 267 -3.96 4.60 18.28
N GLN A 268 -5.24 4.37 17.95
CA GLN A 268 -6.36 4.77 18.81
C GLN A 268 -6.54 3.83 20.01
N VAL A 269 -6.37 2.52 19.81
CA VAL A 269 -6.75 1.48 20.78
C VAL A 269 -5.63 1.17 21.77
N PHE A 270 -4.39 1.02 21.33
CA PHE A 270 -3.28 0.60 22.19
C PHE A 270 -2.94 1.60 23.31
N PRO A 271 -3.02 2.93 23.11
CA PRO A 271 -2.89 3.87 24.22
C PRO A 271 -3.98 3.70 25.29
N GLN A 272 -5.20 3.35 24.88
CA GLN A 272 -6.29 3.07 25.82
C GLN A 272 -6.09 1.73 26.53
N VAL A 273 -5.51 0.73 25.86
CA VAL A 273 -5.10 -0.53 26.51
C VAL A 273 -4.06 -0.25 27.58
N LYS A 274 -3.06 0.60 27.28
CA LYS A 274 -2.06 1.04 28.23
C LYS A 274 -2.68 1.74 29.44
N GLU A 275 -3.49 2.78 29.20
CA GLU A 275 -4.13 3.57 30.27
C GLU A 275 -5.03 2.71 31.17
N LYS A 276 -5.89 1.86 30.57
CA LYS A 276 -6.76 0.97 31.34
C LYS A 276 -5.97 -0.14 32.03
N GLY A 277 -4.90 -0.64 31.41
CA GLY A 277 -3.98 -1.62 31.98
C GLY A 277 -3.26 -1.06 33.21
N SER A 278 -2.73 0.16 33.14
CA SER A 278 -2.06 0.85 34.26
C SER A 278 -2.91 0.99 35.51
N SER A 279 -4.25 0.94 35.39
CA SER A 279 -5.16 1.00 36.53
C SER A 279 -5.31 -0.34 37.27
N LYS A 280 -4.80 -1.44 36.72
CA LYS A 280 -4.92 -2.80 37.26
C LYS A 280 -3.63 -3.23 37.95
N HIS A 281 -3.74 -3.94 39.07
CA HIS A 281 -2.59 -4.39 39.86
C HIS A 281 -1.76 -5.50 39.19
N TRP A 282 -2.37 -6.25 38.27
CA TRP A 282 -1.72 -7.35 37.54
C TRP A 282 -0.98 -6.88 36.26
N PHE A 283 -0.97 -5.58 35.98
CA PHE A 283 -0.18 -4.99 34.89
C PHE A 283 1.16 -4.46 35.42
N ALA A 284 2.26 -5.08 35.01
CA ALA A 284 3.60 -4.67 35.45
C ALA A 284 4.00 -3.31 34.86
N SER A 285 4.80 -2.54 35.61
CA SER A 285 5.35 -1.25 35.16
C SER A 285 6.24 -1.38 33.93
N GLU A 286 7.01 -2.45 33.86
CA GLU A 286 7.89 -2.78 32.74
C GLU A 286 7.07 -2.98 31.47
N ASP A 287 5.98 -3.75 31.54
CA ASP A 287 5.09 -4.02 30.41
C ASP A 287 4.36 -2.76 29.92
N ILE A 288 4.06 -1.81 30.83
CA ILE A 288 3.50 -0.49 30.46
C ILE A 288 4.51 0.31 29.63
N ASN A 289 5.79 0.27 29.99
CA ASN A 289 6.85 0.94 29.24
C ASN A 289 7.06 0.28 27.87
N SER A 290 7.09 -1.05 27.82
CA SER A 290 7.14 -1.80 26.55
C SER A 290 5.97 -1.43 25.65
N LEU A 291 4.75 -1.34 26.20
CA LEU A 291 3.59 -0.93 25.42
C LEU A 291 3.69 0.51 24.90
N GLU A 292 4.28 1.44 25.65
CA GLU A 292 4.56 2.80 25.16
C GLU A 292 5.55 2.80 23.99
N GLU A 293 6.59 1.97 24.07
CA GLU A 293 7.55 1.80 22.97
C GLU A 293 6.87 1.23 21.71
N LEU A 294 6.01 0.21 21.86
CA LEU A 294 5.22 -0.37 20.78
C LEU A 294 4.28 0.67 20.14
N ILE A 295 3.62 1.50 20.95
CA ILE A 295 2.80 2.62 20.47
C ILE A 295 3.67 3.59 19.66
N GLY A 296 4.88 3.90 20.14
CA GLY A 296 5.85 4.71 19.41
C GLY A 296 6.29 4.09 18.08
N ARG A 297 6.55 2.77 18.04
CA ARG A 297 6.86 2.02 16.80
C ARG A 297 5.69 2.09 15.82
N LEU A 298 4.46 1.87 16.29
CA LEU A 298 3.25 1.94 15.48
C LEU A 298 3.01 3.33 14.88
N ARG A 299 3.27 4.41 15.64
CA ARG A 299 3.18 5.80 15.13
C ARG A 299 4.15 6.05 13.98
N ARG A 300 5.42 5.62 14.11
CA ARG A 300 6.41 5.72 13.04
C ARG A 300 6.00 4.90 11.81
N LEU A 301 5.48 3.69 12.04
CA LEU A 301 4.95 2.86 10.95
C LEU A 301 3.80 3.54 10.20
N LYS A 302 2.90 4.21 10.92
CA LYS A 302 1.82 5.01 10.31
C LYS A 302 2.37 6.10 9.39
N GLU A 303 3.38 6.84 9.84
CA GLU A 303 4.02 7.90 9.07
C GLU A 303 4.67 7.31 7.80
N ASN A 304 5.40 6.20 7.92
CA ASN A 304 6.02 5.49 6.80
C ASN A 304 4.98 5.07 5.75
N VAL A 305 3.88 4.45 6.15
CA VAL A 305 2.79 4.09 5.23
C VAL A 305 2.16 5.33 4.59
N GLY A 306 2.05 6.43 5.33
CA GLY A 306 1.61 7.72 4.79
C GLY A 306 2.54 8.25 3.69
N PHE A 307 3.86 8.16 3.88
CA PHE A 307 4.85 8.51 2.85
C PHE A 307 4.73 7.62 1.61
N LEU A 308 4.59 6.30 1.77
CA LEU A 308 4.39 5.36 0.66
C LEU A 308 3.10 5.66 -0.12
N ALA A 309 2.00 5.95 0.57
CA ALA A 309 0.74 6.32 -0.07
C ALA A 309 0.86 7.61 -0.89
N ASN A 310 1.61 8.60 -0.40
CA ASN A 310 1.90 9.84 -1.13
C ASN A 310 2.79 9.58 -2.35
N ARG A 311 3.84 8.74 -2.23
CA ARG A 311 4.69 8.32 -3.35
C ARG A 311 3.86 7.67 -4.46
N VAL A 312 3.01 6.70 -4.12
CA VAL A 312 2.10 6.03 -5.08
C VAL A 312 1.18 7.03 -5.77
N THR A 313 0.63 8.00 -5.02
CA THR A 313 -0.25 9.04 -5.57
C THR A 313 0.49 9.93 -6.57
N ALA A 314 1.73 10.31 -6.26
CA ALA A 314 2.56 11.11 -7.16
C ALA A 314 2.89 10.35 -8.47
N ILE A 315 3.23 9.07 -8.37
CA ILE A 315 3.47 8.21 -9.55
C ILE A 315 2.21 8.09 -10.40
N GLN A 316 1.06 7.85 -9.77
CA GLN A 316 -0.23 7.78 -10.47
C GLN A 316 -0.54 9.08 -11.21
N ALA A 317 -0.36 10.24 -10.58
CA ALA A 317 -0.56 11.55 -11.22
C ALA A 317 0.41 11.77 -12.40
N GLY A 318 1.67 11.30 -12.28
CA GLY A 318 2.64 11.34 -13.36
C GLY A 318 2.22 10.50 -14.57
N LEU A 319 1.66 9.31 -14.33
CA LEU A 319 1.14 8.43 -15.38
C LEU A 319 -0.12 9.02 -16.05
N ASP A 320 -1.03 9.61 -15.29
CA ASP A 320 -2.23 10.27 -15.83
C ASP A 320 -1.86 11.48 -16.70
N SER A 321 -0.86 12.26 -16.27
CA SER A 321 -0.32 13.37 -17.06
C SER A 321 0.32 12.88 -18.37
N TRP A 322 1.13 11.81 -18.29
CA TRP A 322 1.73 11.19 -19.46
C TRP A 322 0.67 10.65 -20.44
N GLN A 323 -0.37 9.97 -19.94
CA GLN A 323 -1.47 9.47 -20.77
C GLN A 323 -2.19 10.62 -21.48
N SER A 324 -2.44 11.72 -20.77
CA SER A 324 -3.06 12.93 -21.33
C SER A 324 -2.21 13.54 -22.46
N GLU A 325 -0.88 13.60 -22.28
CA GLU A 325 0.04 14.06 -23.33
C GLU A 325 -0.05 13.19 -24.59
N GLN A 326 -0.13 11.86 -24.42
CA GLN A 326 -0.25 10.93 -25.55
C GLN A 326 -1.59 11.06 -26.29
N ILE A 327 -2.67 11.30 -25.56
CA ILE A 327 -3.99 11.59 -26.16
C ILE A 327 -3.92 12.91 -26.93
N ASN A 328 -3.35 13.95 -26.34
CA ASN A 328 -3.21 15.26 -26.99
C ASN A 328 -2.35 15.19 -28.25
N GLN A 329 -1.25 14.44 -28.22
CA GLN A 329 -0.39 14.23 -29.39
C GLN A 329 -1.14 13.50 -30.52
N LYS A 330 -1.95 12.48 -30.20
CA LYS A 330 -2.78 11.79 -31.20
C LYS A 330 -3.87 12.69 -31.77
N LEU A 331 -4.55 13.47 -30.92
CA LEU A 331 -5.55 14.44 -31.33
C LEU A 331 -4.94 15.54 -32.21
N TYR A 332 -3.71 15.96 -31.93
CA TYR A 332 -2.97 16.89 -32.77
C TYR A 332 -2.79 16.36 -34.20
N TYR A 333 -2.32 15.11 -34.35
CA TYR A 333 -2.17 14.51 -35.68
C TYR A 333 -3.50 14.31 -36.41
N LEU A 334 -4.57 13.90 -35.72
CA LEU A 334 -5.91 13.78 -36.32
C LEU A 334 -6.48 15.14 -36.76
N SER A 335 -6.28 16.18 -35.95
CA SER A 335 -6.69 17.55 -36.28
C SER A 335 -5.93 18.07 -37.48
N PHE A 336 -4.61 17.84 -37.52
CA PHE A 336 -3.76 18.17 -38.66
C PHE A 336 -4.24 17.50 -39.96
N LEU A 337 -4.52 16.18 -39.90
CA LEU A 337 -5.04 15.43 -41.03
C LEU A 337 -6.41 15.96 -41.50
N SER A 338 -7.28 16.33 -40.56
CA SER A 338 -8.60 16.90 -40.86
C SER A 338 -8.49 18.23 -41.60
N ILE A 339 -7.56 19.10 -41.19
CA ILE A 339 -7.35 20.41 -41.85
C ILE A 339 -6.83 20.24 -43.28
N ILE A 340 -6.06 19.19 -43.57
CA ILE A 340 -5.63 18.86 -44.94
C ILE A 340 -6.81 18.31 -45.75
N PHE A 341 -7.58 17.36 -45.21
CA PHE A 341 -8.65 16.70 -45.96
C PHE A 341 -9.92 17.54 -46.13
N LEU A 342 -10.23 18.48 -45.24
CA LEU A 342 -11.42 19.31 -45.34
C LEU A 342 -11.52 20.11 -46.66
N PRO A 343 -10.52 20.90 -47.08
CA PRO A 343 -10.57 21.61 -48.35
C PRO A 343 -10.50 20.66 -49.56
N LEU A 344 -9.67 19.61 -49.49
CA LEU A 344 -9.56 18.63 -50.57
C LEU A 344 -10.91 17.92 -50.82
N SER A 345 -11.57 17.49 -49.74
CA SER A 345 -12.88 16.81 -49.80
C SER A 345 -13.96 17.73 -50.34
N THR A 346 -13.92 19.02 -49.99
CA THR A 346 -14.84 20.03 -50.55
C THR A 346 -14.66 20.17 -52.05
N ILE A 347 -13.41 20.28 -52.53
CA ILE A 347 -13.12 20.39 -53.97
C ILE A 347 -13.58 19.13 -54.70
N THR A 348 -13.14 17.95 -54.26
CA THR A 348 -13.55 16.69 -54.90
C THR A 348 -15.05 16.45 -54.82
N GLY A 349 -15.69 16.90 -53.74
CA GLY A 349 -17.14 16.85 -53.57
C GLY A 349 -17.86 17.68 -54.62
N VAL A 350 -17.52 18.97 -54.76
CA VAL A 350 -18.14 19.88 -55.74
C VAL A 350 -17.96 19.39 -57.18
N PHE A 351 -16.75 18.94 -57.55
CA PHE A 351 -16.48 18.40 -58.88
C PHE A 351 -17.04 16.99 -59.12
N GLY A 352 -17.39 16.26 -58.05
CA GLY A 352 -18.04 14.94 -58.12
C GLY A 352 -19.57 15.00 -58.16
N MET A 353 -20.17 16.17 -57.98
CA MET A 353 -21.62 16.34 -58.10
C MET A 353 -22.06 16.22 -59.56
N ASN A 354 -23.11 15.44 -59.82
CA ASN A 354 -23.72 15.28 -61.15
C ASN A 354 -24.65 16.46 -61.48
N VAL A 355 -24.14 17.68 -61.46
CA VAL A 355 -24.88 18.92 -61.75
C VAL A 355 -24.29 19.64 -62.95
N GLY A 356 -25.15 20.22 -63.80
CA GLY A 356 -24.72 20.99 -64.96
C GLY A 356 -24.11 22.35 -64.55
N GLY A 357 -23.14 22.85 -65.32
CA GLY A 357 -22.57 24.19 -65.13
C GLY A 357 -21.30 24.26 -64.26
N VAL A 358 -20.73 23.12 -63.85
CA VAL A 358 -19.44 23.10 -63.14
C VAL A 358 -18.29 23.45 -64.12
N PRO A 359 -17.43 24.42 -63.80
CA PRO A 359 -16.31 24.80 -64.66
C PRO A 359 -15.38 23.61 -64.95
N TRP A 360 -14.70 23.60 -66.10
CA TRP A 360 -13.78 22.53 -66.52
C TRP A 360 -14.36 21.12 -66.76
N THR A 361 -15.69 20.95 -66.76
CA THR A 361 -16.36 19.66 -67.04
C THR A 361 -16.84 19.48 -68.49
N VAL A 362 -16.88 20.56 -69.28
CA VAL A 362 -17.40 20.56 -70.66
C VAL A 362 -16.30 20.18 -71.65
N GLN A 363 -16.36 18.97 -72.22
CA GLN A 363 -15.33 18.43 -73.14
C GLN A 363 -15.40 18.95 -74.59
N LYS A 364 -16.49 19.63 -74.99
CA LYS A 364 -16.71 20.02 -76.39
C LYS A 364 -15.86 21.21 -76.86
N ASP A 365 -15.24 21.95 -75.94
CA ASP A 365 -14.40 23.11 -76.25
C ASP A 365 -12.90 22.73 -76.24
N PRO A 366 -12.13 22.98 -77.32
CA PRO A 366 -10.71 22.63 -77.38
C PRO A 366 -9.86 23.39 -76.36
N ALA A 367 -10.34 24.53 -75.83
CA ALA A 367 -9.70 25.30 -74.77
C ALA A 367 -9.83 24.67 -73.37
N LEU A 368 -10.72 23.68 -73.18
CA LEU A 368 -11.02 23.04 -71.88
C LEU A 368 -10.50 21.59 -71.76
N LYS A 369 -9.70 21.12 -72.73
CA LYS A 369 -9.16 19.74 -72.75
C LYS A 369 -8.38 19.36 -71.49
N ASP A 370 -7.78 20.33 -70.79
CA ASP A 370 -6.98 20.11 -69.58
C ASP A 370 -7.78 20.21 -68.26
N GLY A 371 -9.11 20.12 -68.30
CA GLY A 371 -9.96 20.32 -67.12
C GLY A 371 -9.61 19.46 -65.90
N PHE A 372 -9.35 18.16 -66.11
CA PHE A 372 -8.89 17.26 -65.05
C PHE A 372 -7.53 17.68 -64.45
N ARG A 373 -6.59 18.09 -65.30
CA ARG A 373 -5.27 18.58 -64.90
C ARG A 373 -5.39 19.87 -64.08
N ASN A 374 -6.29 20.77 -64.45
CA ASN A 374 -6.54 22.02 -63.72
C ASN A 374 -7.10 21.76 -62.31
N VAL A 375 -8.02 20.81 -62.14
CA VAL A 375 -8.53 20.40 -60.82
C VAL A 375 -7.43 19.76 -59.97
N MET A 376 -6.58 18.91 -60.55
CA MET A 376 -5.43 18.33 -59.85
C MET A 376 -4.42 19.41 -59.40
N VAL A 377 -4.15 20.41 -60.23
CA VAL A 377 -3.30 21.57 -59.88
C VAL A 377 -3.96 22.40 -58.77
N LEU A 378 -5.27 22.61 -58.82
CA LEU A 378 -6.02 23.31 -57.76
C LEU A 378 -5.92 22.58 -56.42
N CYS A 379 -6.12 21.26 -56.40
CA CYS A 379 -5.96 20.44 -55.19
C CYS A 379 -4.53 20.51 -54.62
N LEU A 380 -3.51 20.42 -55.50
CA LEU A 380 -2.12 20.52 -55.08
C LEU A 380 -1.79 21.92 -54.53
N ALA A 381 -2.28 22.97 -55.19
CA ALA A 381 -2.10 24.36 -54.74
C ALA A 381 -2.74 24.59 -53.37
N MET A 382 -3.95 24.05 -53.14
CA MET A 382 -4.62 24.13 -51.83
C MET A 382 -3.87 23.36 -50.75
N LEU A 383 -3.33 22.19 -51.05
CA LEU A 383 -2.50 21.42 -50.12
C LEU A 383 -1.24 22.20 -49.73
N ILE A 384 -0.53 22.76 -50.71
CA ILE A 384 0.68 23.59 -50.48
C ILE A 384 0.32 24.83 -49.65
N LEU A 385 -0.80 25.49 -49.94
CA LEU A 385 -1.27 26.65 -49.19
C LEU A 385 -1.49 26.30 -47.71
N VAL A 386 -2.18 25.19 -47.43
CA VAL A 386 -2.42 24.71 -46.05
C VAL A 386 -1.10 24.40 -45.35
N LEU A 387 -0.16 23.70 -46.01
CA LEU A 387 1.16 23.41 -45.43
C LEU A 387 1.96 24.69 -45.15
N LEU A 388 1.93 25.66 -46.06
CA LEU A 388 2.58 26.96 -45.85
C LEU A 388 1.99 27.72 -44.66
N CYS A 389 0.67 27.71 -44.49
CA CYS A 389 -0.01 28.29 -43.33
C CYS A 389 0.45 27.66 -42.00
N PHE A 390 0.84 26.38 -41.98
CA PHE A 390 1.39 25.72 -40.79
C PHE A 390 2.88 25.98 -40.57
N ILE A 391 3.67 26.05 -41.63
CA ILE A 391 5.13 26.26 -41.54
C ILE A 391 5.45 27.71 -41.17
N PHE A 392 4.68 28.67 -41.67
CA PHE A 392 4.95 30.10 -41.49
C PHE A 392 4.98 30.54 -40.01
N PRO A 393 4.01 30.17 -39.14
CA PRO A 393 4.06 30.47 -37.71
C PRO A 393 5.24 29.81 -36.98
N ALA A 394 5.59 28.57 -37.34
CA ALA A 394 6.70 27.84 -36.73
C ALA A 394 8.07 28.40 -37.13
N LEU A 395 8.23 28.86 -38.37
CA LEU A 395 9.42 29.55 -38.83
C LEU A 395 9.57 30.92 -38.18
N TYR A 396 8.45 31.66 -38.07
CA TYR A 396 8.41 32.98 -37.46
C TYR A 396 8.80 32.94 -35.98
N SER A 397 8.30 31.97 -35.21
CA SER A 397 8.64 31.82 -33.78
C SER A 397 10.11 31.42 -33.56
N ARG A 398 10.68 30.57 -34.42
CA ARG A 398 12.12 30.24 -34.37
C ARG A 398 12.98 31.44 -34.72
N LEU A 399 12.61 32.20 -35.74
CA LEU A 399 13.35 33.41 -36.12
C LEU A 399 13.28 34.47 -35.02
N SER A 400 12.12 34.69 -34.40
CA SER A 400 11.96 35.68 -33.35
C SER A 400 12.73 35.30 -32.08
N ALA A 401 12.70 34.03 -31.67
CA ALA A 401 13.50 33.51 -30.55
C ALA A 401 15.01 33.62 -30.82
N TRP A 402 15.44 33.33 -32.05
CA TRP A 402 16.83 33.53 -32.46
C TRP A 402 17.22 35.01 -32.46
N ARG A 403 16.34 35.91 -32.93
CA ARG A 403 16.55 37.37 -32.92
C ARG A 403 16.68 37.93 -31.50
N GLN A 404 15.87 37.44 -30.56
CA GLN A 404 15.96 37.77 -29.13
C GLN A 404 17.26 37.26 -28.48
N ARG A 405 17.70 36.04 -28.79
CA ARG A 405 19.02 35.55 -28.32
C ARG A 405 20.17 36.42 -28.87
N ARG A 406 20.08 36.84 -30.13
CA ARG A 406 21.09 37.72 -30.75
C ARG A 406 21.11 39.14 -30.16
N SER A 407 19.96 39.69 -29.77
CA SER A 407 19.90 41.01 -29.12
C SER A 407 20.48 40.99 -27.70
N LEU A 408 20.25 39.91 -26.93
CA LEU A 408 20.87 39.72 -25.60
C LEU A 408 22.39 39.64 -25.69
N LEU A 409 22.94 38.88 -26.65
CA LEU A 409 24.39 38.79 -26.88
C LEU A 409 24.99 40.14 -27.32
N ARG A 410 24.26 40.94 -28.12
CA ARG A 410 24.72 42.27 -28.55
C ARG A 410 24.73 43.28 -27.40
N ASN A 411 23.75 43.24 -26.49
CA ASN A 411 23.72 44.08 -25.28
C ASN A 411 24.85 43.70 -24.30
N TRP A 412 25.22 42.42 -24.23
CA TRP A 412 26.37 41.97 -23.42
C TRP A 412 27.71 42.54 -23.93
N SER A 413 27.88 42.67 -25.26
CA SER A 413 29.09 43.31 -25.84
C SER A 413 29.19 44.82 -25.58
N TYR A 414 28.06 45.52 -25.47
CA TYR A 414 28.04 46.96 -25.17
C TYR A 414 28.37 47.24 -23.70
N ASN A 415 27.88 46.40 -22.78
CA ASN A 415 28.22 46.52 -21.35
C ASN A 415 29.67 46.12 -21.02
N ARG A 416 30.30 45.25 -21.83
CA ARG A 416 31.74 44.95 -21.67
C ARG A 416 32.63 46.12 -22.09
N ARG A 417 32.24 46.89 -23.12
CA ARG A 417 32.97 48.09 -23.55
C ARG A 417 32.81 49.27 -22.58
N SER A 418 31.69 49.38 -21.86
CA SER A 418 31.52 50.40 -20.82
C SER A 418 32.30 50.06 -19.54
N PHE A 419 32.40 48.79 -19.16
CA PHE A 419 33.20 48.35 -18.02
C PHE A 419 34.71 48.54 -18.23
N LEU A 420 35.23 48.22 -19.42
CA LEU A 420 36.65 48.43 -19.74
C LEU A 420 37.04 49.91 -19.85
N ARG A 421 36.10 50.81 -20.17
CA ARG A 421 36.36 52.26 -20.15
C ARG A 421 36.39 52.85 -18.74
N ARG A 422 35.80 52.17 -17.74
CA ARG A 422 35.78 52.63 -16.35
C ARG A 422 37.01 52.16 -15.55
N SER A 423 37.66 51.06 -15.95
CA SER A 423 38.87 50.55 -15.30
C SER A 423 40.16 51.25 -15.72
N VAL A 424 40.18 52.00 -16.82
CA VAL A 424 41.38 52.72 -17.30
C VAL A 424 41.54 54.11 -16.65
N GLY A 425 40.54 54.61 -15.92
CA GLY A 425 40.58 55.93 -15.27
C GLY A 425 41.00 55.95 -13.80
N ILE A 426 41.33 54.81 -13.18
CA ILE A 426 41.60 54.70 -11.73
C ILE A 426 42.94 54.01 -11.48
N GLN A 427 43.99 54.47 -12.16
CA GLN A 427 45.35 54.01 -11.88
C GLN A 427 46.39 55.09 -12.14
N GLU A 428 46.15 56.31 -11.66
CA GLU A 428 47.17 57.35 -11.55
C GLU A 428 46.72 58.41 -10.52
N SER A 429 46.94 58.13 -9.23
CA SER A 429 47.37 59.14 -8.25
C SER A 429 47.68 58.43 -6.94
N GLY A 430 48.96 58.42 -6.59
CA GLY A 430 49.49 57.72 -5.44
C GLY A 430 49.55 58.58 -4.17
N SER A 431 49.97 57.88 -3.12
CA SER A 431 50.76 58.38 -1.98
C SER A 431 50.05 59.17 -0.89
N GLY A 432 50.17 58.67 0.34
CA GLY A 432 50.28 59.53 1.52
C GLY A 432 49.55 59.07 2.79
N GLY A 433 50.22 58.26 3.61
CA GLY A 433 50.51 58.64 5.01
C GLY A 433 49.47 58.45 6.14
N TYR A 434 49.86 57.57 7.08
CA TYR A 434 49.86 57.73 8.56
C TYR A 434 48.57 57.93 9.39
N LEU A 435 48.26 56.88 10.19
CA LEU A 435 48.19 56.79 11.67
C LEU A 435 47.29 57.70 12.56
N LYS A 436 46.69 57.00 13.56
CA LYS A 436 46.20 57.42 14.90
C LYS A 436 44.81 58.09 14.95
N ILE A 437 43.87 57.74 15.83
CA ILE A 437 43.82 56.99 17.12
C ILE A 437 42.68 55.98 17.08
#